data_AF-A0A1Y4ANP4-F1
#
_entry.id   AF-A0A1Y4ANP4-F1
#
_cell.length_a   1.000
_cell.length_b   1.000
_cell.length_c   1.000
_cell.angle_alpha   90.00
_cell.angle_beta   90.00
_cell.angle_gamma   90.00
#
_symmetry.space_group_name_H-M   'P 1'
#
loop_
_entity.id
_entity.type
_entity.pdbx_description
1 polymer ?
#
loop_
_entity_poly.entity_id
_entity_poly.type
_entity_poly.pdbx_seq_one_letter_code
_entity_poly.pdbx_strand_id
1 'polypeptide(L)'
;EKKASWTRVTNVMKKLVADQETWDKSLRAMAAQKLTAQANEWLADNDQADRDPEKDPITEDEFARRILLTEFTVSPGGRFTAWYEDDDMFWGHVVTVNGTLKKGPVDADIQG
;
A
#
# COMPACT_ATOMS: atom_id res chain seq x y z
N GLU A 1 -30.51 -2.19 11.75
CA GLU A 1 -29.11 -2.47 11.36
C GLU A 1 -28.24 -1.25 11.05
N LYS A 2 -28.71 -0.18 10.37
CA LYS A 2 -27.87 0.95 9.89
C LYS A 2 -27.06 1.71 10.96
N LYS A 3 -27.57 1.88 12.18
CA LYS A 3 -26.81 2.54 13.27
C LYS A 3 -25.62 1.69 13.74
N ALA A 4 -25.77 0.36 13.72
CA ALA A 4 -24.75 -0.56 14.21
C ALA A 4 -23.54 -0.65 13.26
N SER A 5 -23.73 -0.53 11.94
CA SER A 5 -22.62 -0.51 10.98
C SER A 5 -21.79 0.77 11.11
N TRP A 6 -22.44 1.94 11.27
CA TRP A 6 -21.75 3.22 11.50
C TRP A 6 -20.90 3.22 12.78
N THR A 7 -21.45 2.73 13.90
CA THR A 7 -20.69 2.62 15.15
C THR A 7 -19.48 1.70 14.99
N ARG A 8 -19.66 0.54 14.34
CA ARG A 8 -18.58 -0.44 14.15
C ARG A 8 -17.46 0.11 13.26
N VAL A 9 -17.79 0.68 12.09
CA VAL A 9 -16.77 1.20 11.18
C VAL A 9 -16.02 2.38 11.80
N THR A 10 -16.72 3.26 12.54
CA THR A 10 -16.08 4.37 13.26
C THR A 10 -15.10 3.86 14.33
N ASN A 11 -15.46 2.79 15.05
CA ASN A 11 -14.55 2.20 16.03
C ASN A 11 -13.31 1.55 15.37
N VAL A 12 -13.47 0.98 14.17
CA VAL A 12 -12.33 0.49 13.39
C VAL A 12 -11.41 1.64 12.99
N MET A 13 -11.96 2.71 12.43
CA MET A 13 -11.18 3.90 12.02
C MET A 13 -10.43 4.52 13.21
N LYS A 14 -11.09 4.66 14.36
CA LYS A 14 -10.44 5.19 15.58
C LYS A 14 -9.21 4.39 16.00
N LYS A 15 -9.24 3.06 15.86
CA LYS A 15 -8.09 2.19 16.18
C LYS A 15 -6.96 2.36 15.17
N LEU A 16 -7.28 2.47 13.89
CA LEU A 16 -6.28 2.72 12.85
C LEU A 16 -5.59 4.07 13.06
N VAL A 17 -6.36 5.12 13.36
CA VAL A 17 -5.83 6.48 13.59
C VAL A 17 -4.99 6.55 14.86
N ALA A 18 -5.37 5.84 15.93
CA ALA A 18 -4.63 5.85 17.19
C ALA A 18 -3.18 5.38 17.04
N ASP A 19 -2.92 4.40 16.17
CA ASP A 19 -1.61 3.83 15.90
C ASP A 19 -1.12 4.13 14.47
N GLN A 20 -1.55 5.26 13.88
CA GLN A 20 -1.42 5.54 12.45
C GLN A 20 0.02 5.41 11.92
N GLU A 21 1.03 5.83 12.68
CA GLU A 21 2.44 5.77 12.26
C GLU A 21 2.94 4.32 12.17
N THR A 22 2.49 3.48 13.10
CA THR A 22 2.83 2.04 13.08
C THR A 22 2.13 1.36 11.92
N TRP A 23 0.85 1.71 11.68
CA TRP A 23 0.10 1.19 10.54
C TRP A 23 0.74 1.59 9.22
N ASP A 24 0.98 2.88 9.00
CA ASP A 24 1.60 3.40 7.78
C ASP A 24 2.94 2.70 7.48
N LYS A 25 3.82 2.63 8.48
CA LYS A 25 5.11 1.92 8.34
C LYS A 25 4.91 0.45 7.95
N SER A 26 3.98 -0.26 8.59
CA SER A 26 3.74 -1.68 8.31
C SER A 26 3.12 -1.93 6.92
N LEU A 27 2.24 -1.03 6.47
CA LEU A 27 1.58 -1.12 5.17
C LEU A 27 2.58 -0.85 4.05
N ARG A 28 3.40 0.19 4.19
CA ARG A 28 4.47 0.51 3.24
C ARG A 28 5.51 -0.60 3.15
N ALA A 29 5.89 -1.19 4.29
CA ALA A 29 6.81 -2.32 4.32
C ALA A 29 6.22 -3.56 3.63
N MET A 30 4.93 -3.85 3.81
CA MET A 30 4.24 -4.95 3.11
C MET A 30 4.26 -4.73 1.59
N ALA A 31 3.91 -3.52 1.14
CA ALA A 31 3.91 -3.19 -0.29
C ALA A 31 5.31 -3.32 -0.89
N ALA A 32 6.31 -2.73 -0.24
CA ALA A 32 7.70 -2.79 -0.68
C ALA A 32 8.22 -4.23 -0.76
N GLN A 33 8.04 -5.02 0.30
CA GLN A 33 8.46 -6.42 0.32
C GLN A 33 7.81 -7.24 -0.81
N LYS A 34 6.56 -6.95 -1.15
CA LYS A 34 5.82 -7.73 -2.15
C LYS A 34 6.09 -7.31 -3.58
N LEU A 35 6.23 -6.01 -3.82
CA LEU A 35 6.12 -5.45 -5.17
C LEU A 35 7.43 -4.85 -5.69
N THR A 36 8.48 -4.72 -4.87
CA THR A 36 9.76 -4.15 -5.32
C THR A 36 10.41 -4.96 -6.45
N ALA A 37 10.33 -6.29 -6.40
CA ALA A 37 10.86 -7.12 -7.48
C ALA A 37 10.14 -6.84 -8.81
N GLN A 38 8.81 -6.79 -8.77
CA GLN A 38 7.98 -6.48 -9.95
C GLN A 38 8.18 -5.03 -10.43
N ALA A 39 8.37 -4.07 -9.53
CA ALA A 39 8.70 -2.69 -9.89
C ALA A 39 10.02 -2.61 -10.66
N ASN A 40 11.01 -3.44 -10.30
CA ASN A 40 12.28 -3.53 -11.02
C ASN A 40 12.14 -4.21 -12.39
N GLU A 41 11.25 -5.21 -12.52
CA GLU A 41 10.93 -5.80 -13.83
C GLU A 41 10.34 -4.74 -14.77
N TRP A 42 9.41 -3.92 -14.28
CA TRP A 42 8.81 -2.84 -15.07
C TRP A 42 9.81 -1.72 -15.38
N LEU A 43 10.69 -1.41 -14.43
CA LEU A 43 11.80 -0.47 -14.66
C LEU A 43 12.74 -0.97 -15.78
N ALA A 44 13.03 -2.28 -15.83
CA ALA A 44 13.86 -2.88 -16.87
C ALA A 44 13.24 -2.79 -18.27
N ASP A 45 11.91 -2.81 -18.35
CA ASP A 45 11.18 -2.65 -19.61
C ASP A 45 10.95 -1.17 -19.99
N ASN A 46 11.37 -0.22 -19.15
CA ASN A 46 11.20 1.21 -19.39
C ASN A 46 12.39 1.84 -20.11
N ASP A 47 12.32 1.92 -21.44
CA ASP A 47 13.32 2.58 -22.30
C ASP A 47 13.48 4.10 -22.05
N GLN A 48 12.61 4.71 -21.24
CA GLN A 48 12.64 6.14 -20.88
C GLN A 48 13.13 6.37 -19.45
N ALA A 49 13.55 5.32 -18.72
CA ALA A 49 14.02 5.47 -17.36
C ALA A 49 15.35 6.23 -17.28
N ASP A 50 15.43 7.20 -16.38
CA ASP A 50 16.64 7.98 -16.10
C ASP A 50 17.71 7.19 -15.30
N ARG A 51 17.42 5.93 -14.95
CA ARG A 51 18.27 5.05 -14.14
C ARG A 51 18.44 3.70 -14.80
N ASP A 52 19.62 3.09 -14.62
CA ASP A 52 19.93 1.74 -15.07
C ASP A 52 19.44 0.73 -14.02
N PRO A 53 18.46 -0.14 -14.33
CA PRO A 53 17.88 -1.07 -13.37
C PRO A 53 18.87 -2.10 -12.82
N GLU A 54 19.93 -2.44 -13.57
CA GLU A 54 20.94 -3.39 -13.09
C GLU A 54 21.93 -2.71 -12.13
N LYS A 55 22.21 -1.41 -12.31
CA LYS A 55 23.18 -0.67 -11.48
C LYS A 55 22.55 0.04 -10.30
N ASP A 56 21.33 0.50 -10.47
CA ASP A 56 20.58 1.29 -9.50
C ASP A 56 19.11 0.77 -9.45
N PRO A 57 18.87 -0.44 -8.92
CA PRO A 57 17.51 -0.99 -8.80
C PRO A 57 16.72 -0.28 -7.70
N ILE A 58 15.40 -0.25 -7.84
CA ILE A 58 14.49 0.25 -6.79
C ILE A 58 14.67 -0.65 -5.57
N THR A 59 15.04 -0.05 -4.45
CA THR A 59 15.13 -0.75 -3.16
C THR A 59 13.79 -0.74 -2.44
N GLU A 60 13.56 -1.68 -1.52
CA GLU A 60 12.34 -1.68 -0.70
C GLU A 60 12.17 -0.37 0.08
N ASP A 61 13.27 0.21 0.58
CA ASP A 61 13.27 1.50 1.28
C ASP A 61 12.92 2.68 0.37
N GLU A 62 13.32 2.63 -0.90
CA GLU A 62 12.92 3.62 -1.90
C GLU A 62 11.45 3.46 -2.26
N PHE A 63 11.02 2.24 -2.58
CA PHE A 63 9.63 1.91 -2.89
C PHE A 63 8.70 2.41 -1.78
N ALA A 64 9.00 2.05 -0.52
CA ALA A 64 8.21 2.45 0.64
C ALA A 64 8.13 3.97 0.83
N ARG A 65 9.15 4.73 0.40
CA ARG A 65 9.16 6.20 0.45
C ARG A 65 8.39 6.85 -0.70
N ARG A 66 8.41 6.23 -1.89
CA ARG A 66 7.80 6.78 -3.11
C ARG A 66 6.28 6.68 -3.10
N ILE A 67 5.72 5.59 -2.57
CA ILE A 67 4.27 5.42 -2.56
C ILE A 67 3.55 6.47 -1.69
N LEU A 68 2.40 6.97 -2.13
CA LEU A 68 1.59 7.97 -1.42
C LEU A 68 0.19 7.44 -1.15
N LEU A 69 -0.23 7.40 0.13
CA LEU A 69 -1.58 6.95 0.49
C LEU A 69 -2.62 7.93 -0.06
N THR A 70 -3.52 7.45 -0.91
CA THR A 70 -4.58 8.24 -1.55
C THR A 70 -5.97 7.90 -1.03
N GLU A 71 -6.23 6.64 -0.72
CA GLU A 71 -7.51 6.17 -0.19
C GLU A 71 -7.32 5.09 0.88
N PHE A 72 -8.22 5.07 1.87
CA PHE A 72 -8.25 4.03 2.89
C PHE A 72 -9.69 3.57 3.14
N THR A 73 -10.01 2.36 2.69
CA THR A 73 -11.34 1.78 2.84
C THR A 73 -11.38 0.83 4.03
N VAL A 74 -12.48 0.86 4.78
CA VAL A 74 -12.67 0.02 5.96
C VAL A 74 -14.07 -0.59 5.99
N SER A 75 -14.14 -1.84 6.41
CA SER A 75 -15.41 -2.53 6.66
C SER A 75 -15.77 -2.53 8.16
N PRO A 76 -17.05 -2.62 8.52
CA PRO A 76 -17.47 -2.81 9.93
C PRO A 76 -16.88 -4.04 10.61
N GLY A 77 -16.43 -5.04 9.83
CA GLY A 77 -15.76 -6.25 10.33
C GLY A 77 -14.27 -6.10 10.58
N GLY A 78 -13.69 -4.92 10.33
CA GLY A 78 -12.27 -4.65 10.58
C GLY A 78 -11.31 -5.09 9.46
N ARG A 79 -11.83 -5.49 8.29
CA ARG A 79 -11.03 -5.57 7.06
C ARG A 79 -10.83 -4.17 6.49
N PHE A 80 -9.68 -3.92 5.89
CA PHE A 80 -9.35 -2.67 5.23
C PHE A 80 -8.53 -2.89 3.96
N THR A 81 -8.52 -1.87 3.10
CA THR A 81 -7.64 -1.74 1.95
C THR A 81 -7.09 -0.31 1.91
N ALA A 82 -5.76 -0.19 1.91
CA ALA A 82 -5.05 1.06 1.68
C ALA A 82 -4.66 1.12 0.20
N TRP A 83 -4.88 2.27 -0.43
CA TRP A 83 -4.57 2.53 -1.82
C TRP A 83 -3.47 3.58 -1.90
N TYR A 84 -2.47 3.32 -2.72
CA TYR A 84 -1.32 4.16 -2.89
C TYR A 84 -1.12 4.50 -4.37
N GLU A 85 -0.87 5.78 -4.64
CA GLU A 85 -0.22 6.22 -5.86
C GLU A 85 1.28 5.86 -5.74
N ASP A 86 1.91 5.40 -6.82
CA ASP A 86 3.23 4.74 -6.76
C ASP A 86 4.37 5.52 -7.40
N ASP A 87 4.17 6.80 -7.69
CA ASP A 87 5.16 7.68 -8.33
C ASP A 87 5.62 7.11 -9.67
N ASP A 88 4.66 6.59 -10.44
CA ASP A 88 4.81 5.97 -11.76
C ASP A 88 5.75 4.74 -11.80
N MET A 89 5.90 4.03 -10.67
CA MET A 89 6.56 2.73 -10.64
C MET A 89 5.78 1.67 -11.43
N PHE A 90 4.46 1.82 -11.56
CA PHE A 90 3.59 0.88 -12.29
C PHE A 90 2.74 1.55 -13.38
N TRP A 91 3.31 2.49 -14.15
CA TRP A 91 2.75 3.02 -15.41
C TRP A 91 1.24 3.32 -15.37
N GLY A 92 0.81 4.14 -14.40
CA GLY A 92 -0.58 4.55 -14.22
C GLY A 92 -1.48 3.56 -13.46
N HIS A 93 -0.94 2.47 -12.92
CA HIS A 93 -1.63 1.62 -11.94
C HIS A 93 -1.50 2.22 -10.53
N VAL A 94 -2.11 1.53 -9.56
CA VAL A 94 -2.02 1.88 -8.14
C VAL A 94 -1.65 0.65 -7.32
N VAL A 95 -0.99 0.89 -6.18
CA VAL A 95 -0.65 -0.14 -5.22
C VAL A 95 -1.75 -0.27 -4.19
N THR A 96 -2.19 -1.49 -3.90
CA THR A 96 -3.13 -1.78 -2.82
C THR A 96 -2.49 -2.62 -1.75
N VAL A 97 -2.85 -2.37 -0.49
CA VAL A 97 -2.46 -3.20 0.65
C VAL A 97 -3.71 -3.59 1.42
N ASN A 98 -3.98 -4.89 1.47
CA ASN A 98 -5.15 -5.46 2.13
C ASN A 98 -4.78 -5.97 3.52
N GLY A 99 -5.68 -5.80 4.49
CA GLY A 99 -5.40 -6.25 5.85
C GLY A 99 -6.61 -6.33 6.77
N THR A 100 -6.34 -6.68 8.02
CA THR A 100 -7.34 -6.68 9.09
C THR A 100 -6.76 -6.12 10.37
N LEU A 101 -7.58 -5.48 11.21
CA LEU A 101 -7.14 -5.00 12.53
C LEU A 101 -6.48 -6.09 13.39
N LYS A 102 -6.86 -7.36 13.21
CA LYS A 102 -6.34 -8.47 14.02
C LYS A 102 -4.98 -8.97 13.53
N LYS A 103 -4.79 -9.03 12.21
CA LYS A 103 -3.59 -9.66 11.61
C LYS A 103 -2.56 -8.67 11.10
N GLY A 104 -2.92 -7.39 10.96
CA GLY A 104 -2.09 -6.43 10.26
C GLY A 104 -2.35 -6.44 8.74
N PRO A 105 -1.42 -5.88 7.96
CA PRO A 105 -1.33 -6.10 6.51
C PRO A 105 -1.20 -7.60 6.21
N VAL A 106 -1.87 -8.07 5.17
CA VAL A 106 -1.89 -9.48 4.77
C VAL A 106 -1.31 -9.67 3.38
N ASP A 107 -1.59 -8.75 2.46
CA ASP A 107 -1.14 -8.84 1.08
C ASP A 107 -1.06 -7.47 0.43
N ALA A 108 -0.31 -7.39 -0.67
CA ALA A 108 -0.24 -6.20 -1.52
C ALA A 108 -0.27 -6.59 -2.99
N ASP A 109 -0.91 -5.75 -3.80
CA ASP A 109 -1.15 -6.03 -5.22
C ASP A 109 -1.22 -4.74 -6.05
N ILE A 110 -1.02 -4.86 -7.35
CA ILE A 110 -1.15 -3.77 -8.33
C ILE A 110 -2.55 -3.84 -8.93
N GLN A 111 -3.25 -2.70 -8.98
CA GLN A 111 -4.62 -2.60 -9.48
C GLN A 111 -4.72 -1.49 -10.52
N GLY A 112 -5.53 -1.70 -11.56
CA GLY A 112 -5.69 -0.79 -12.70
C GLY A 112 -5.97 -1.54 -13.97
#